data_AF-A0A3B9IG82-F1
#
_entry.id   AF-A0A3B9IG82-F1
#
_cell.length_a   1.000
_cell.length_b   1.000
_cell.length_c   1.000
_cell.angle_alpha   90.00
_cell.angle_beta   90.00
_cell.angle_gamma   90.00
#
_symmetry.space_group_name_H-M   'P 1'
#
loop_
_entity.id
_entity.type
_entity.pdbx_description
1 polymer ?
#
loop_
_entity_poly.entity_id
_entity_poly.type
_entity_poly.pdbx_seq_one_letter_code
_entity_poly.pdbx_strand_id
1 'polypeptide(L)'
;MRAAIFERFQGPITITTLPDPAPRPGGVVLKVGATGLCRSDWHGWMGHDTDISLPHVPGHELAGTVVAVGAGVTRWAEGDRVTVPFVGGCGHCGECAAGQHQVCENQFQPGFTHWGSFADHVAIDHADVNLVALPEEMGFDVAASLGCRFVTSFRGVIDQGRVRAGEWVAVHGCGGVGLSAVMIAAAA
;
A
#
# COMPACT_ATOMS: atom_id res chain seq x y z
N MET A 1 15.98 -4.68 11.25
CA MET A 1 14.58 -4.40 11.68
C MET A 1 13.93 -5.64 12.27
N ARG A 2 12.99 -5.46 13.20
CA ARG A 2 12.04 -6.53 13.55
C ARG A 2 10.99 -6.66 12.45
N ALA A 3 10.59 -7.89 12.14
CA ALA A 3 9.59 -8.18 11.11
C ALA A 3 8.80 -9.45 11.44
N ALA A 4 7.54 -9.51 11.01
CA ALA A 4 6.73 -10.72 10.98
C ALA A 4 6.92 -11.41 9.62
N ILE A 5 7.40 -12.65 9.64
CA ILE A 5 7.78 -13.40 8.44
C ILE A 5 7.11 -14.78 8.44
N PHE A 6 6.81 -15.30 7.25
CA PHE A 6 6.47 -16.70 7.05
C PHE A 6 7.39 -17.36 6.03
N GLU A 7 7.88 -18.56 6.34
CA GLU A 7 8.81 -19.33 5.49
C GLU A 7 8.11 -20.39 4.65
N ARG A 8 6.84 -20.68 4.97
CA ARG A 8 5.98 -21.61 4.23
C ARG A 8 4.57 -21.03 4.21
N PHE A 9 3.87 -21.16 3.08
CA PHE A 9 2.45 -20.85 3.01
C PHE A 9 1.68 -21.67 4.05
N GLN A 10 0.67 -21.05 4.65
CA GLN A 10 -0.13 -21.63 5.73
C GLN A 10 0.70 -22.06 6.96
N GLY A 11 1.96 -21.63 7.03
CA GLY A 11 2.88 -21.91 8.12
C GLY A 11 2.78 -20.89 9.26
N PRO A 12 3.54 -21.11 10.34
CA PRO A 12 3.63 -20.15 11.43
C PRO A 12 4.19 -18.81 10.95
N ILE A 13 3.62 -17.72 11.46
CA ILE A 13 4.18 -16.37 11.33
C ILE A 13 5.04 -16.12 12.55
N THR A 14 6.32 -15.82 12.34
CA THR A 14 7.29 -15.57 13.42
C THR A 14 7.74 -14.12 13.40
N ILE A 15 7.94 -13.54 14.58
CA ILE A 15 8.59 -12.23 14.71
C ILE A 15 10.09 -12.48 14.88
N THR A 16 10.89 -11.98 13.95
CA THR A 16 12.36 -12.14 13.97
C THR A 16 13.07 -10.83 13.64
N THR A 17 14.39 -10.82 13.72
CA THR A 17 15.23 -9.70 13.26
C THR A 17 15.79 -10.02 11.88
N LEU A 18 15.55 -9.12 10.93
CA LEU A 18 16.07 -9.16 9.57
C LEU A 18 17.01 -7.96 9.33
N PRO A 19 17.91 -8.00 8.33
CA PRO A 19 18.64 -6.82 7.90
C PRO A 19 17.70 -5.66 7.57
N ASP A 20 18.10 -4.43 7.88
CA ASP A 20 17.37 -3.27 7.41
C ASP A 20 17.47 -3.18 5.87
N PRO A 21 16.37 -2.82 5.19
CA PRO A 21 16.40 -2.61 3.75
C PRO A 21 17.24 -1.37 3.41
N ALA A 22 17.79 -1.35 2.20
CA ALA A 22 18.41 -0.16 1.61
C ALA A 22 17.53 0.37 0.48
N PRO A 23 17.47 1.70 0.26
CA PRO A 23 16.71 2.25 -0.84
C PRO A 23 17.39 1.90 -2.18
N ARG A 24 16.61 1.41 -3.14
CA ARG A 24 17.04 1.28 -4.54
C ARG A 24 17.13 2.66 -5.19
N PRO A 25 17.85 2.82 -6.33
CA PRO A 25 17.72 4.01 -7.16
C PRO A 25 16.24 4.27 -7.49
N GLY A 26 15.78 5.51 -7.29
CA GLY A 26 14.37 5.90 -7.43
C GLY A 26 13.44 5.44 -6.31
N GLY A 27 13.93 4.79 -5.26
CA GLY A 27 13.16 4.31 -4.12
C GLY A 27 13.54 4.98 -2.80
N VAL A 28 12.77 4.68 -1.75
CA VAL A 28 13.03 5.13 -0.37
C VAL A 28 12.90 3.97 0.61
N VAL A 29 13.36 4.18 1.84
CA VAL A 29 13.01 3.34 2.99
C VAL A 29 12.12 4.15 3.93
N LEU A 30 11.00 3.56 4.34
CA LEU A 30 10.11 4.13 5.34
C LEU A 30 10.31 3.42 6.67
N LYS A 31 10.35 4.18 7.77
CA LYS A 31 10.03 3.66 9.10
C LYS A 31 8.52 3.58 9.21
N VAL A 32 8.00 2.38 9.45
CA VAL A 32 6.56 2.13 9.51
C VAL A 32 6.00 2.75 10.78
N GLY A 33 5.08 3.70 10.62
CA GLY A 33 4.36 4.33 11.72
C GLY A 33 3.07 3.58 12.07
N ALA A 34 2.38 3.06 11.06
CA ALA A 34 1.25 2.16 11.20
C ALA A 34 1.15 1.23 9.99
N THR A 35 0.59 0.04 10.20
CA THR A 35 0.24 -0.91 9.15
C THR A 35 -1.13 -1.51 9.42
N GLY A 36 -1.96 -1.64 8.39
CA GLY A 36 -3.23 -2.35 8.42
C GLY A 36 -3.06 -3.84 8.09
N LEU A 37 -4.02 -4.66 8.53
CA LEU A 37 -4.11 -6.07 8.17
C LEU A 37 -5.37 -6.28 7.34
N CYS A 38 -5.20 -6.70 6.09
CA CYS A 38 -6.28 -6.87 5.15
C CYS A 38 -6.48 -8.37 4.81
N ARG A 39 -7.67 -8.70 4.28
CA ARG A 39 -7.97 -10.05 3.79
C ARG A 39 -6.99 -10.49 2.70
N SER A 40 -6.45 -9.56 1.92
CA SER A 40 -5.46 -9.86 0.89
C SER A 40 -4.15 -10.40 1.48
N ASP A 41 -3.71 -9.92 2.66
CA ASP A 41 -2.53 -10.48 3.33
C ASP A 41 -2.77 -11.95 3.73
N TRP A 42 -4.00 -12.27 4.16
CA TRP A 42 -4.39 -13.65 4.43
C TRP A 42 -4.36 -14.51 3.16
N HIS A 43 -4.85 -14.00 2.03
CA HIS A 43 -4.76 -14.71 0.75
C HIS A 43 -3.31 -14.93 0.31
N GLY A 44 -2.44 -13.95 0.54
CA GLY A 44 -1.00 -14.09 0.31
C GLY A 44 -0.38 -15.18 1.19
N TRP A 45 -0.69 -15.19 2.48
CA TRP A 45 -0.25 -16.24 3.42
C TRP A 45 -0.79 -17.64 3.07
N MET A 46 -2.01 -17.72 2.52
CA MET A 46 -2.59 -18.98 2.05
C MET A 46 -1.88 -19.56 0.82
N GLY A 47 -1.07 -18.76 0.11
CA GLY A 47 -0.42 -19.13 -1.14
C GLY A 47 -1.32 -19.02 -2.36
N HIS A 48 -2.34 -18.16 -2.31
CA HIS A 48 -3.25 -17.93 -3.45
C HIS A 48 -2.66 -16.97 -4.49
N ASP A 49 -1.60 -16.24 -4.13
CA ASP A 49 -0.91 -15.29 -4.99
C ASP A 49 0.43 -15.89 -5.43
N THR A 50 0.60 -16.06 -6.74
CA THR A 50 1.81 -16.63 -7.34
C THR A 50 3.00 -15.67 -7.34
N ASP A 51 2.78 -14.39 -7.08
CA ASP A 51 3.84 -13.38 -7.07
C ASP A 51 4.64 -13.38 -5.76
N ILE A 52 4.14 -14.07 -4.73
CA ILE A 52 4.81 -14.17 -3.42
C ILE A 52 5.92 -15.23 -3.46
N SER A 53 7.13 -14.79 -3.13
CA SER A 53 8.30 -15.65 -2.95
C SER A 53 8.65 -15.82 -1.48
N LEU A 54 8.91 -17.05 -1.04
CA LEU A 54 9.27 -17.38 0.34
C LEU A 54 10.79 -17.29 0.57
N PRO A 55 11.24 -16.87 1.77
CA PRO A 55 10.44 -16.41 2.90
C PRO A 55 9.92 -14.98 2.69
N HIS A 56 8.77 -14.66 3.30
CA HIS A 56 8.04 -13.43 2.97
C HIS A 56 7.58 -12.62 4.17
N VAL A 57 7.72 -11.30 4.07
CA VAL A 57 7.15 -10.32 4.99
C VAL A 57 5.92 -9.69 4.32
N PRO A 58 4.70 -9.89 4.83
CA PRO A 58 3.48 -9.31 4.26
C PRO A 58 3.23 -7.86 4.72
N GLY A 59 2.08 -7.30 4.35
CA GLY A 59 1.64 -5.95 4.75
C GLY A 59 1.73 -4.94 3.60
N HIS A 60 0.58 -4.43 3.19
CA HIS A 60 0.43 -3.51 2.05
C HIS A 60 -0.40 -2.26 2.35
N GLU A 61 -0.97 -2.18 3.56
CA GLU A 61 -1.66 -1.00 4.08
C GLU A 61 -0.72 -0.31 5.04
N LEU A 62 -0.07 0.79 4.66
CA LEU A 62 0.99 1.39 5.47
C LEU A 62 1.05 2.90 5.40
N ALA A 63 1.56 3.50 6.47
CA ALA A 63 2.00 4.89 6.51
C ALA A 63 3.20 5.02 7.45
N GLY A 64 4.04 6.01 7.20
CA GLY A 64 5.25 6.18 7.98
C GLY A 64 6.07 7.40 7.60
N THR A 65 7.34 7.35 7.97
CA THR A 65 8.30 8.42 7.76
C THR A 65 9.45 7.95 6.89
N VAL A 66 9.85 8.75 5.90
CA VAL A 66 11.04 8.48 5.09
C VAL A 66 12.28 8.54 5.98
N VAL A 67 13.12 7.50 5.96
CA VAL A 67 14.36 7.40 6.74
C VAL A 67 15.61 7.17 5.90
N ALA A 68 15.45 6.87 4.61
CA ALA A 68 16.54 6.86 3.65
C ALA A 68 16.00 7.09 2.24
N VAL A 69 16.78 7.78 1.41
CA VAL A 69 16.41 8.15 0.04
C VAL A 69 17.44 7.60 -0.95
N GLY A 70 16.95 6.95 -2.00
CA GLY A 70 17.78 6.39 -3.07
C GLY A 70 18.16 7.43 -4.13
N ALA A 71 19.20 7.13 -4.91
CA ALA A 71 19.65 8.00 -5.98
C ALA A 71 18.53 8.30 -6.99
N GLY A 72 18.40 9.56 -7.41
CA GLY A 72 17.42 9.99 -8.42
C GLY A 72 16.02 10.28 -7.89
N VAL A 73 15.75 10.08 -6.59
CA VAL A 73 14.54 10.61 -5.94
C VAL A 73 14.69 12.11 -5.76
N THR A 74 13.68 12.88 -6.16
CA THR A 74 13.73 14.34 -6.18
C THR A 74 12.60 15.01 -5.39
N ARG A 75 11.53 14.28 -5.07
CA ARG A 75 10.35 14.84 -4.41
C ARG A 75 10.32 14.60 -2.90
N TRP A 76 11.21 13.76 -2.38
CA TRP A 76 11.16 13.26 -1.00
C TRP A 76 12.51 13.37 -0.30
N ALA A 77 12.45 13.64 1.01
CA ALA A 77 13.58 13.73 1.91
C ALA A 77 13.32 12.94 3.20
N GLU A 78 14.40 12.63 3.94
CA GLU A 78 14.27 12.06 5.28
C GLU A 78 13.45 12.97 6.20
N GLY A 79 12.53 12.36 6.96
CA GLY A 79 11.58 13.07 7.82
C GLY A 79 10.19 13.27 7.20
N ASP A 80 10.04 13.13 5.88
CA ASP A 80 8.74 13.28 5.22
C ASP A 80 7.74 12.20 5.69
N ARG A 81 6.51 12.64 5.98
CA ARG A 81 5.40 11.77 6.37
C ARG A 81 4.62 11.36 5.14
N VAL A 82 4.52 10.06 4.90
CA VAL A 82 3.97 9.54 3.65
C VAL A 82 3.10 8.29 3.86
N THR A 83 2.20 8.08 2.91
CA THR A 83 1.52 6.81 2.64
C THR A 83 1.80 6.39 1.19
N VAL A 84 1.40 5.17 0.83
CA VAL A 84 1.58 4.61 -0.51
C VAL A 84 0.34 3.78 -0.88
N PRO A 85 -0.16 3.85 -2.13
CA PRO A 85 -1.16 2.91 -2.62
C PRO A 85 -0.58 1.48 -2.65
N PHE A 86 -1.42 0.47 -2.45
CA PHE A 86 -0.96 -0.92 -2.46
C PHE A 86 -0.42 -1.37 -3.83
N VAL A 87 -0.86 -0.71 -4.91
CA VAL A 87 -0.29 -0.83 -6.26
C VAL A 87 0.49 0.42 -6.59
N GLY A 88 1.81 0.29 -6.68
CA GLY A 88 2.71 1.30 -7.19
C GLY A 88 2.95 1.14 -8.69
N GLY A 89 2.84 2.24 -9.44
CA GLY A 89 3.17 2.27 -10.87
C GLY A 89 4.66 2.47 -11.11
N CYS A 90 5.15 2.04 -12.27
CA CYS A 90 6.53 2.27 -12.68
C CYS A 90 6.80 3.71 -13.16
N GLY A 91 5.75 4.47 -13.47
CA GLY A 91 5.81 5.87 -13.89
C GLY A 91 6.17 6.13 -15.35
N HIS A 92 6.47 5.09 -16.14
CA HIS A 92 6.96 5.25 -17.52
C HIS A 92 6.24 4.41 -18.58
N CYS A 93 5.38 3.46 -18.19
CA CYS A 93 4.60 2.67 -19.16
C CYS A 93 3.36 3.43 -19.66
N GLY A 94 2.69 2.90 -20.68
CA GLY A 94 1.49 3.50 -21.26
C GLY A 94 0.37 3.72 -20.24
N GLU A 95 0.10 2.73 -19.38
CA GLU A 95 -0.90 2.84 -18.32
C GLU A 95 -0.54 3.94 -17.30
N CYS A 96 0.73 4.05 -16.92
CA CYS A 96 1.17 5.14 -16.04
C CYS A 96 1.02 6.51 -16.70
N ALA A 97 1.37 6.64 -17.98
CA ALA A 97 1.20 7.88 -18.73
C ALA A 97 -0.28 8.29 -18.85
N ALA A 98 -1.19 7.31 -18.86
CA ALA A 98 -2.64 7.52 -18.86
C ALA A 98 -3.23 7.75 -17.46
N GLY A 99 -2.40 7.83 -16.41
CA GLY A 99 -2.84 7.99 -15.02
C GLY A 99 -3.47 6.74 -14.40
N GLN A 100 -3.26 5.56 -15.01
CA GLN A 100 -3.80 4.28 -14.56
C GLN A 100 -2.73 3.44 -13.83
N HIS A 101 -2.08 4.02 -12.82
CA HIS A 101 -1.03 3.34 -12.06
C HIS A 101 -1.48 1.99 -11.47
N GLN A 102 -2.76 1.85 -11.13
CA GLN A 102 -3.35 0.66 -10.53
C GLN A 102 -3.46 -0.56 -11.47
N VAL A 103 -3.19 -0.39 -12.76
CA VAL A 103 -3.11 -1.48 -13.75
C VAL A 103 -1.77 -1.46 -14.49
N CYS A 104 -0.74 -0.91 -13.86
CA CYS A 104 0.60 -0.86 -14.42
C CYS A 104 1.14 -2.28 -14.69
N GLU A 105 1.56 -2.53 -15.92
CA GLU A 105 2.16 -3.81 -16.33
C GLU A 105 3.48 -4.13 -15.60
N ASN A 106 4.16 -3.11 -15.07
CA ASN A 106 5.42 -3.21 -14.34
C ASN A 106 5.23 -2.74 -12.89
N GLN A 107 4.10 -3.09 -12.29
CA GLN A 107 3.72 -2.64 -10.96
C GLN A 107 4.64 -3.16 -9.86
N PHE A 108 4.75 -2.36 -8.80
CA PHE A 108 5.36 -2.69 -7.52
C PHE A 108 4.25 -2.82 -6.47
N GLN A 109 4.24 -3.90 -5.69
CA GLN A 109 3.27 -4.13 -4.62
C GLN A 109 4.00 -4.54 -3.32
N PRO A 110 4.09 -3.67 -2.31
CA PRO A 110 4.65 -4.03 -1.01
C PRO A 110 3.75 -5.07 -0.34
N GLY A 111 4.34 -6.10 0.26
CA GLY A 111 3.63 -7.22 0.87
C GLY A 111 3.19 -8.32 -0.10
N PHE A 112 3.46 -8.18 -1.41
CA PHE A 112 3.18 -9.20 -2.44
C PHE A 112 4.43 -9.47 -3.29
N THR A 113 4.64 -8.69 -4.35
CA THR A 113 5.84 -8.78 -5.21
C THR A 113 7.14 -8.45 -4.47
N HIS A 114 7.05 -7.67 -3.40
CA HIS A 114 8.15 -7.24 -2.55
C HIS A 114 7.75 -7.36 -1.08
N TRP A 115 8.72 -7.34 -0.18
CA TRP A 115 8.44 -7.37 1.26
C TRP A 115 7.67 -6.14 1.71
N GLY A 116 6.75 -6.37 2.64
CA GLY A 116 5.75 -5.41 3.09
C GLY A 116 6.04 -4.76 4.43
N SER A 117 5.01 -4.08 4.93
CA SER A 117 5.05 -3.23 6.12
C SER A 117 4.84 -3.94 7.44
N PHE A 118 4.76 -5.28 7.48
CA PHE A 118 4.79 -6.01 8.77
C PHE A 118 6.23 -6.10 9.31
N ALA A 119 6.92 -4.97 9.31
CA ALA A 119 8.29 -4.77 9.73
C ALA A 119 8.49 -3.33 10.23
N ASP A 120 9.56 -3.08 10.99
CA ASP A 120 9.86 -1.72 11.46
C ASP A 120 10.22 -0.78 10.28
N HIS A 121 10.78 -1.33 9.20
CA HIS A 121 11.15 -0.60 7.98
C HIS A 121 10.65 -1.31 6.72
N VAL A 122 10.37 -0.56 5.66
CA VAL A 122 9.91 -1.10 4.37
C VAL A 122 10.50 -0.28 3.22
N ALA A 123 11.00 -0.96 2.19
CA ALA A 123 11.48 -0.33 0.97
C ALA A 123 10.31 -0.09 0.01
N ILE A 124 10.25 1.11 -0.57
CA ILE A 124 9.25 1.49 -1.56
C ILE A 124 9.96 1.94 -2.84
N ASP A 125 9.63 1.29 -3.96
CA ASP A 125 10.19 1.59 -5.27
C ASP A 125 9.37 2.68 -5.98
N HIS A 126 10.02 3.40 -6.91
CA HIS A 126 9.44 4.51 -7.68
C HIS A 126 8.76 5.57 -6.79
N ALA A 127 9.49 6.03 -5.77
CA ALA A 127 8.99 6.89 -4.71
C ALA A 127 8.36 8.19 -5.24
N ASP A 128 9.00 8.84 -6.21
CA ASP A 128 8.50 10.08 -6.83
C ASP A 128 7.15 9.90 -7.53
N VAL A 129 6.77 8.67 -7.89
CA VAL A 129 5.49 8.33 -8.53
C VAL A 129 4.46 7.92 -7.49
N ASN A 130 4.87 7.11 -6.51
CA ASN A 130 3.94 6.35 -5.68
C ASN A 130 3.67 6.95 -4.30
N LEU A 131 4.61 7.70 -3.72
CA LEU A 131 4.39 8.25 -2.40
C LEU A 131 3.37 9.40 -2.41
N VAL A 132 2.60 9.48 -1.33
CA VAL A 132 1.63 10.53 -1.09
C VAL A 132 1.96 11.19 0.24
N ALA A 133 2.14 12.51 0.22
CA ALA A 133 2.44 13.30 1.41
C ALA A 133 1.24 13.31 2.36
N LEU A 134 1.52 13.23 3.67
CA LEU A 134 0.50 13.29 4.71
C LEU A 134 0.51 14.67 5.39
N PRO A 135 -0.67 15.29 5.58
CA PRO A 135 -0.81 16.46 6.46
C PRO A 135 -0.34 16.16 7.89
N GLU A 136 0.11 17.19 8.60
CA GLU A 136 0.65 17.01 9.95
C GLU A 136 -0.41 16.45 10.92
N GLU A 137 -1.66 16.82 10.73
CA GLU A 137 -2.78 16.45 11.59
C GLU A 137 -3.25 15.00 11.36
N MET A 138 -2.83 14.35 10.28
CA MET A 138 -3.29 13.00 9.94
C MET A 138 -2.45 11.91 10.62
N GLY A 139 -3.05 11.20 11.57
CA GLY A 139 -2.44 10.03 12.20
C GLY A 139 -2.06 8.94 11.18
N PHE A 140 -0.95 8.24 11.42
CA PHE A 140 -0.49 7.17 10.54
C PHE A 140 -1.46 6.00 10.47
N ASP A 141 -2.16 5.70 11.56
CA ASP A 141 -3.21 4.67 11.62
C ASP A 141 -4.37 4.98 10.67
N VAL A 142 -4.80 6.24 10.61
CA VAL A 142 -5.79 6.70 9.63
C VAL A 142 -5.24 6.58 8.21
N ALA A 143 -4.01 7.10 7.99
CA ALA A 143 -3.37 7.12 6.68
C ALA A 143 -3.10 5.73 6.10
N ALA A 144 -2.72 4.75 6.93
CA ALA A 144 -2.47 3.37 6.50
C ALA A 144 -3.73 2.73 5.89
N SER A 145 -4.91 3.15 6.34
CA SER A 145 -6.18 2.65 5.81
C SER A 145 -6.56 3.21 4.43
N LEU A 146 -5.86 4.25 3.96
CA LEU A 146 -6.17 4.92 2.69
C LEU A 146 -5.68 4.14 1.47
N GLY A 147 -4.50 3.49 1.59
CA GLY A 147 -3.76 2.92 0.47
C GLY A 147 -4.32 1.63 -0.14
N CYS A 148 -5.28 0.98 0.52
CA CYS A 148 -5.98 -0.19 -0.02
C CYS A 148 -7.50 -0.01 0.01
N ARG A 149 -8.16 -0.26 1.15
CA ARG A 149 -9.62 -0.31 1.21
C ARG A 149 -10.32 0.97 0.76
N PHE A 150 -9.82 2.15 1.14
CA PHE A 150 -10.47 3.42 0.81
C PHE A 150 -10.26 3.81 -0.65
N VAL A 151 -9.04 3.74 -1.17
CA VAL A 151 -8.77 4.04 -2.58
C VAL A 151 -9.51 3.07 -3.51
N THR A 152 -9.64 1.80 -3.13
CA THR A 152 -10.41 0.80 -3.88
C THR A 152 -11.89 1.19 -3.96
N SER A 153 -12.50 1.53 -2.82
CA SER A 153 -13.88 1.99 -2.78
C SER A 153 -14.08 3.32 -3.49
N PHE A 154 -13.13 4.24 -3.41
CA PHE A 154 -13.18 5.53 -4.08
C PHE A 154 -13.23 5.35 -5.60
N ARG A 155 -12.31 4.57 -6.17
CA ARG A 155 -12.31 4.25 -7.61
C ARG A 155 -13.62 3.58 -8.02
N GLY A 156 -14.12 2.63 -7.22
CA GLY A 156 -15.36 1.91 -7.49
C GLY A 156 -16.60 2.81 -7.50
N VAL A 157 -16.74 3.69 -6.51
CA VAL A 157 -17.91 4.56 -6.34
C VAL A 157 -17.84 5.79 -7.24
N ILE A 158 -16.75 6.54 -7.19
CA ILE A 158 -16.63 7.86 -7.82
C ILE A 158 -16.20 7.74 -9.28
N ASP A 159 -15.13 7.01 -9.56
CA ASP A 159 -14.56 7.07 -10.90
C ASP A 159 -15.22 6.08 -11.88
N GLN A 160 -15.59 4.89 -11.40
CA GLN A 160 -16.27 3.85 -12.18
C GLN A 160 -17.79 3.98 -12.08
N GLY A 161 -18.32 3.99 -10.86
CA GLY A 161 -19.75 4.14 -10.60
C GLY A 161 -20.29 5.52 -10.96
N ARG A 162 -19.45 6.56 -10.89
CA ARG A 162 -19.80 7.96 -11.18
C ARG A 162 -21.03 8.43 -10.41
N VAL A 163 -21.14 7.97 -9.16
CA VAL A 163 -22.25 8.30 -8.26
C VAL A 163 -22.38 9.81 -8.10
N ARG A 164 -23.63 10.29 -8.10
CA ARG A 164 -23.99 11.70 -7.93
C ARG A 164 -25.01 11.90 -6.82
N ALA A 165 -25.03 13.09 -6.26
CA ALA A 165 -26.06 13.53 -5.33
C ALA A 165 -27.47 13.21 -5.82
N GLY A 166 -28.28 12.60 -4.95
CA GLY A 166 -29.66 12.20 -5.22
C GLY A 166 -29.82 10.78 -5.78
N GLU A 167 -28.73 10.09 -6.11
CA GLU A 167 -28.78 8.68 -6.52
C GLU A 167 -28.86 7.73 -5.31
N TRP A 168 -29.43 6.56 -5.53
CA TRP A 168 -29.48 5.49 -4.53
C TRP A 168 -28.33 4.51 -4.78
N VAL A 169 -27.56 4.21 -3.73
CA VAL A 169 -26.44 3.26 -3.79
C VAL A 169 -26.73 2.06 -2.90
N ALA A 170 -26.63 0.87 -3.47
CA ALA A 170 -26.70 -0.40 -2.73
C ALA A 170 -25.29 -0.99 -2.60
N VAL A 171 -24.83 -1.23 -1.37
CA VAL A 171 -23.53 -1.84 -1.08
C VAL A 171 -23.72 -3.26 -0.57
N HIS A 172 -23.20 -4.24 -1.32
CA HIS A 172 -23.24 -5.64 -0.94
C HIS A 172 -21.95 -6.06 -0.22
N GLY A 173 -22.05 -6.19 1.10
CA GLY A 173 -20.95 -6.56 2.00
C GLY A 173 -20.48 -5.37 2.84
N CYS A 174 -20.52 -5.49 4.16
CA CYS A 174 -20.23 -4.41 5.11
C CYS A 174 -18.86 -4.58 5.81
N GLY A 175 -17.85 -5.06 5.07
CA GLY A 175 -16.46 -5.12 5.54
C GLY A 175 -15.73 -3.79 5.33
N GLY A 176 -14.40 -3.78 5.42
CA GLY A 176 -13.59 -2.56 5.30
C GLY A 176 -13.83 -1.77 4.01
N VAL A 177 -13.83 -2.45 2.84
CA VAL A 177 -14.13 -1.84 1.54
C VAL A 177 -15.58 -1.34 1.50
N GLY A 178 -16.54 -2.18 1.91
CA GLY A 178 -17.97 -1.83 1.87
C GLY A 178 -18.32 -0.63 2.74
N LEU A 179 -17.82 -0.57 3.98
CA LEU A 179 -18.02 0.59 4.85
C LEU A 179 -17.36 1.85 4.28
N SER A 180 -16.18 1.73 3.65
CA SER A 180 -15.54 2.83 2.93
C SER A 180 -16.40 3.31 1.76
N ALA A 181 -17.03 2.38 1.02
CA ALA A 181 -17.94 2.72 -0.09
C ALA A 181 -19.19 3.44 0.41
N VAL A 182 -19.77 3.03 1.55
CA VAL A 182 -20.89 3.74 2.18
C VAL A 182 -20.48 5.16 2.57
N MET A 183 -19.32 5.34 3.21
CA MET A 183 -18.83 6.67 3.58
C MET A 183 -18.64 7.58 2.36
N ILE A 184 -18.04 7.05 1.29
CA ILE A 184 -17.76 7.80 0.06
C ILE A 184 -19.06 8.14 -0.68
N ALA A 185 -19.97 7.17 -0.83
CA ALA A 185 -21.25 7.38 -1.47
C ALA A 185 -22.12 8.40 -0.72
N ALA A 186 -22.09 8.40 0.61
CA ALA A 186 -22.80 9.39 1.42
C ALA A 186 -22.23 10.81 1.29
N ALA A 187 -20.99 10.96 0.82
CA ALA A 187 -20.30 12.23 0.64
C ALA A 187 -20.28 12.72 -0.82
N ALA A 188 -20.75 11.91 -1.79
CA ALA A 188 -20.78 12.19 -3.23
C ALA A 188 -22.01 13.03 -3.63
#